data_AF-A0A6V7XLV0-F1
#
_entry.id   AF-A0A6V7XLV0-F1
#
_cell.length_a   1.000
_cell.length_b   1.000
_cell.length_c   1.000
_cell.angle_alpha   90.00
_cell.angle_beta   90.00
_cell.angle_gamma   90.00
#
_symmetry.space_group_name_H-M   'P 1'
#
loop_
_entity.id
_entity.type
_entity.pdbx_description
1 polymer ?
#
loop_
_entity_poly.entity_id
_entity_poly.type
_entity_poly.pdbx_seq_one_letter_code
_entity_poly.pdbx_strand_id
1 'polypeptide(L)' 'MYFLKDLVRLKNIAKLPTITITVGDPDDCEKQAIINITPRQYLQYTALGDCRLLIANSVAMGYEDGWLMGAQ' A
#
# COMPACT_ATOMS: atom_id res chain seq x y z
N MET A 1 7.20 21.53 12.30
CA MET A 1 6.31 20.35 12.46
C MET A 1 6.84 19.27 11.52
N TYR A 2 7.61 18.32 12.04
CA TYR A 2 8.18 17.25 11.23
C TYR A 2 7.08 16.22 10.93
N PHE A 3 6.71 16.08 9.66
CA PHE A 3 5.97 14.91 9.21
C PHE A 3 6.96 13.77 9.10
N LEU A 4 6.90 12.79 10.00
CA LEU A 4 7.55 11.51 9.76
C LEU A 4 6.75 10.86 8.62
N LYS A 5 7.35 10.83 7.43
CA LYS A 5 6.74 10.48 6.15
C LYS A 5 5.99 9.14 6.15
N ASP A 6 6.27 8.29 7.14
CA ASP A 6 5.81 6.90 7.21
C ASP A 6 4.86 6.62 8.38
N LEU A 7 4.47 7.64 9.17
CA LEU A 7 3.60 7.49 10.34
C LEU A 7 2.21 8.13 10.12
N VAL A 8 1.18 7.30 10.29
CA VAL A 8 -0.22 7.68 10.20
C VAL A 8 -0.87 7.62 11.58
N ARG A 9 -1.50 8.71 12.00
CA ARG A 9 -2.28 8.73 13.25
C ARG A 9 -3.56 7.91 13.09
N LEU A 10 -3.89 7.06 14.08
CA LEU A 10 -5.08 6.19 14.08
C LEU A 10 -6.38 6.91 13.70
N LYS A 11 -6.58 8.14 14.19
CA LYS A 11 -7.80 8.94 13.94
C LYS A 11 -8.03 9.27 12.45
N ASN A 12 -7.02 9.14 11.61
CA ASN A 12 -7.09 9.45 10.18
C ASN A 12 -7.29 8.20 9.31
N ILE A 13 -7.30 6.99 9.86
CA ILE A 13 -7.38 5.74 9.09
C ILE A 13 -8.64 5.69 8.22
N ALA A 14 -9.79 6.10 8.77
CA ALA A 14 -11.05 6.12 8.05
C ALA A 14 -11.07 7.11 6.87
N LYS A 15 -10.07 8.00 6.77
CA LYS A 15 -9.93 8.97 5.67
C LYS A 15 -8.95 8.49 4.59
N LEU A 16 -8.24 7.37 4.83
CA LEU A 16 -7.31 6.86 3.85
C LEU A 16 -8.04 6.10 2.75
N PRO A 17 -7.55 6.18 1.50
CA PRO A 17 -8.21 5.54 0.37
C PRO A 17 -8.00 4.03 0.36
N THR A 18 -8.89 3.31 -0.31
CA THR A 18 -8.58 1.98 -0.82
C THR A 18 -7.64 2.11 -2.00
N ILE A 19 -6.61 1.25 -2.06
CA ILE A 19 -5.71 1.16 -3.20
C ILE A 19 -6.23 0.05 -4.11
N THR A 20 -6.36 0.34 -5.39
CA THR A 20 -6.78 -0.63 -6.40
C THR A 20 -5.60 -0.97 -7.29
N ILE A 21 -5.30 -2.26 -7.41
CA ILE A 21 -4.28 -2.81 -8.31
C ILE A 21 -5.01 -3.66 -9.35
N THR A 22 -4.79 -3.34 -10.62
CA THR A 22 -5.26 -4.13 -11.74
C THR A 22 -4.10 -4.97 -12.26
N VAL A 23 -4.28 -6.28 -12.33
CA VAL A 23 -3.29 -7.23 -12.86
C VAL A 23 -3.93 -7.98 -14.02
N GLY A 24 -3.23 -8.09 -15.14
CA GLY A 24 -3.72 -8.74 -16.36
C GLY A 24 -3.65 -7.82 -17.57
N ASP A 25 -4.45 -8.15 -18.58
CA ASP A 25 -4.51 -7.39 -19.83
C ASP A 25 -5.28 -6.06 -19.61
N PRO A 26 -4.67 -4.88 -19.82
CA PRO A 26 -5.31 -3.59 -19.55
C PRO A 26 -6.52 -3.31 -20.47
N ASP A 27 -6.62 -3.98 -21.62
CA ASP A 27 -7.67 -3.74 -22.62
C ASP A 27 -8.79 -4.81 -22.58
N ASP A 28 -8.62 -5.89 -21.81
CA ASP A 28 -9.58 -6.99 -21.71
C ASP A 28 -10.03 -7.20 -20.24
N CYS A 29 -11.18 -6.62 -19.88
CA CYS A 29 -11.75 -6.70 -18.53
C CYS A 29 -11.96 -8.14 -18.03
N GLU A 30 -12.20 -9.10 -18.92
CA GLU A 30 -12.44 -10.51 -18.56
C GLU A 30 -11.13 -11.22 -18.17
N LYS A 31 -9.98 -10.63 -18.53
CA LYS A 31 -8.63 -11.10 -18.16
C LYS A 31 -7.97 -10.26 -17.08
N GLN A 32 -8.72 -9.36 -16.44
CA GLN A 32 -8.23 -8.55 -15.34
C GLN A 32 -8.60 -9.15 -13.99
N ALA A 33 -7.64 -9.14 -13.08
CA ALA A 33 -7.86 -9.27 -11.66
C ALA A 33 -7.78 -7.89 -11.01
N ILE A 34 -8.85 -7.49 -10.33
CA ILE A 34 -8.90 -6.25 -9.54
C ILE A 34 -8.68 -6.59 -8.07
N ILE A 35 -7.59 -6.09 -7.51
CA ILE A 35 -7.21 -6.28 -6.11
C ILE A 35 -7.43 -4.97 -5.36
N ASN A 36 -8.31 -5.00 -4.36
CA ASN A 36 -8.58 -3.85 -3.51
C ASN A 36 -7.88 -4.03 -2.16
N ILE A 37 -7.00 -3.10 -1.81
CA ILE A 37 -6.22 -3.08 -0.57
C ILE A 37 -6.74 -1.94 0.30
N THR A 38 -7.44 -2.29 1.37
CA THR A 38 -8.00 -1.34 2.33
C THR A 38 -6.90 -0.77 3.24
N PRO A 39 -7.15 0.38 3.90
CA PRO A 39 -6.23 0.95 4.89
C PRO A 39 -5.74 -0.03 5.94
N ARG A 40 -6.59 -0.96 6.38
CA ARG A 40 -6.22 -1.98 7.37
C ARG A 40 -5.18 -2.98 6.83
N GLN A 41 -5.11 -3.19 5.52
CA GLN A 41 -4.21 -4.17 4.90
C GLN A 41 -2.83 -3.60 4.56
N TYR A 42 -2.73 -2.30 4.25
CA TYR A 42 -1.44 -1.66 3.95
C TYR A 42 -0.84 -0.89 5.14
N LEU A 43 -1.43 -0.98 6.32
CA LEU A 43 -0.93 -0.37 7.56
C LEU A 43 -0.54 -1.42 8.60
N GLN A 44 0.57 -1.18 9.27
CA GLN A 44 0.96 -1.90 10.48
C GLN A 44 0.63 -1.07 11.72
N TYR A 45 -0.18 -1.64 12.62
CA TYR A 45 -0.60 -0.99 13.87
C TYR A 45 0.48 -1.14 14.93
N THR A 46 0.83 -0.04 15.59
CA THR A 46 1.78 -0.05 16.71
C THR A 46 1.04 0.04 18.04
N ALA A 47 1.66 -0.46 19.12
CA ALA A 47 1.11 -0.35 20.47
C ALA A 47 1.00 1.10 20.99
N LEU A 48 1.64 2.06 20.32
CA LEU A 48 1.71 3.47 20.73
C LEU A 48 0.56 4.32 20.17
N GLY A 49 -0.38 3.71 19.43
CA GLY A 49 -1.52 4.44 18.87
C GLY A 49 -1.23 5.15 17.54
N ASP A 50 -0.10 4.81 16.90
CA ASP A 50 0.22 5.20 15.53
C ASP A 50 0.28 3.95 14.63
N CYS A 51 0.20 4.18 13.32
CA CYS A 51 0.34 3.16 12.30
C CYS A 51 1.49 3.49 11.35
N ARG A 52 2.17 2.47 10.86
CA ARG A 52 3.21 2.58 9.83
C ARG A 52 2.67 2.16 8.47
N LEU A 53 3.03 2.89 7.42
CA LEU A 53 2.74 2.50 6.04
C LEU A 53 3.63 1.32 5.62
N LEU A 54 3.04 0.28 5.02
CA LEU A 54 3.75 -0.90 4.50
C LEU A 54 4.15 -0.78 3.04
N ILE A 55 3.73 0.29 2.39
CA ILE A 55 4.10 0.63 1.01
C ILE A 55 5.28 1.59 1.09
N ALA A 56 6.39 1.20 0.49
CA ALA A 56 7.62 1.98 0.50
C ALA A 56 8.29 1.92 -0.87
N ASN A 57 9.01 2.99 -1.21
CA ASN A 57 9.90 2.96 -2.36
C ASN A 57 11.10 2.06 -2.02
N SER A 58 11.36 1.07 -2.86
CA SER A 58 12.56 0.23 -2.79
C SER A 58 13.32 0.37 -4.09
N VAL A 59 14.64 0.56 -3.99
CA VAL A 59 15.54 0.35 -5.13
C VAL A 59 16.00 -1.09 -5.02
N ALA A 60 15.23 -2.01 -5.60
CA ALA A 60 15.61 -3.41 -5.65
C ALA A 60 16.58 -3.60 -6.82
N MET A 61 17.82 -3.98 -6.52
CA MET A 61 18.81 -4.30 -7.54
C MET A 61 18.25 -5.38 -8.49
N GLY A 62 18.14 -5.07 -9.79
CA GLY A 62 17.69 -5.99 -10.82
C GLY A 62 16.25 -5.82 -11.31
N TYR A 63 15.47 -4.90 -10.73
CA TYR A 63 14.14 -4.53 -11.23
C TYR A 63 14.08 -3.02 -11.40
N GLU A 64 14.31 -2.55 -12.63
CA GLU A 64 14.33 -1.09 -12.91
C GLU A 64 12.92 -0.49 -12.88
N ASP A 65 11.88 -1.24 -13.25
CA ASP A 65 10.48 -0.78 -13.30
C ASP A 65 9.49 -1.87 -12.82
N GLY A 66 9.58 -2.28 -11.55
CA GLY A 66 8.74 -3.34 -11.00
C GLY A 66 8.20 -3.07 -9.60
N TRP A 67 6.98 -3.54 -9.33
CA TRP A 67 6.43 -3.61 -7.98
C TRP A 67 6.81 -4.93 -7.33
N LEU A 68 7.35 -4.88 -6.11
CA LEU A 68 7.50 -6.06 -5.26
C LEU A 68 6.26 -6.19 -4.39
N MET A 69 5.55 -7.32 -4.53
CA MET A 69 4.36 -7.63 -3.74
C MET A 69 4.65 -8.85 -2.86
N GLY A 70 4.45 -8.71 -1.55
CA GLY A 70 4.71 -9.77 -0.58
C GLY A 70 3.86 -9.60 0.67
N ALA A 71 3.74 -10.67 1.45
CA ALA A 71 3.14 -10.62 2.78
C ALA A 71 4.14 -10.03 3.78
N GLN A 72 3.62 -9.34 4.81
CA GLN A 72 4.38 -8.97 5.99
C GLN A 72 4.23 -10.05 7.08
#